data_AF-A0A846KSL1-F1
#
_entry.id   AF-A0A846KSL1-F1
#
_cell.length_a   1.000
_cell.length_b   1.000
_cell.length_c   1.000
_cell.angle_alpha   90.00
_cell.angle_beta   90.00
_cell.angle_gamma   90.00
#
_symmetry.space_group_name_H-M   'P 1'
#
loop_
_entity.id
_entity.type
_entity.pdbx_description
1 polymer ?
#
loop_
_entity_poly.entity_id
_entity_poly.type
_entity_poly.pdbx_seq_one_letter_code
_entity_poly.pdbx_strand_id
1 'polypeptide(L)' 'MHMKDWLLKLDDFLRMTEKDILSHSGKISHDKAIEKAMNEYKKHRDQLTINTLTPVEHHFLKAVKEIEQIDSGLN' A
#
# COMPACT_ATOMS: atom_id res chain seq x y z
N MET A 1 27.23 -21.57 8.33
CA MET A 1 25.81 -21.65 7.94
C MET A 1 25.53 -20.52 6.97
N HIS A 2 24.93 -20.83 5.82
CA HIS A 2 24.57 -19.87 4.79
C HIS A 2 23.04 -19.73 4.71
N MET A 3 22.58 -18.66 4.07
CA MET A 3 21.15 -18.43 3.78
C MET A 3 20.45 -19.65 3.17
N LYS A 4 21.18 -20.45 2.37
CA LYS A 4 20.68 -21.70 1.80
C LYS A 4 20.29 -22.75 2.85
N ASP A 5 21.05 -22.86 3.95
CA ASP A 5 20.78 -23.81 5.02
C ASP A 5 19.54 -23.40 5.84
N TRP A 6 19.27 -22.09 5.92
CA TRP A 6 18.09 -21.56 6.59
C TRP A 6 16.80 -21.79 5.80
N LEU A 7 16.89 -21.77 4.47
CA LEU A 7 15.75 -22.08 3.58
C LEU A 7 15.23 -23.51 3.83
N LEU A 8 16.14 -24.49 3.90
CA LEU A 8 15.81 -25.89 4.13
C LEU A 8 15.08 -26.11 5.47
N LYS A 9 15.58 -25.48 6.55
CA LYS A 9 14.94 -25.57 7.86
C LYS A 9 13.53 -24.98 7.89
N LEU A 10 13.29 -23.93 7.12
CA LEU A 10 11.99 -23.28 7.03
C LEU A 10 11.00 -24.15 6.25
N ASP A 11 11.44 -24.77 5.15
CA ASP A 11 10.62 -25.74 4.40
C ASP A 11 10.26 -26.96 5.25
N ASP A 12 11.19 -27.49 6.04
CA ASP A 12 10.93 -28.61 6.95
C ASP A 12 9.91 -28.25 8.04
N PHE A 13 9.99 -27.03 8.58
CA PHE A 13 9.02 -26.53 9.56
C PHE A 13 7.61 -26.42 8.96
N LEU A 14 7.50 -25.94 7.71
CA LEU A 14 6.22 -25.86 7.01
C LEU A 14 5.60 -27.25 6.79
N ARG A 15 6.39 -28.24 6.35
CA ARG A 15 5.95 -29.64 6.20
C ARG A 15 5.42 -30.23 7.50
N MET A 16 6.11 -29.96 8.61
CA MET A 16 5.74 -30.48 9.93
C MET A 16 4.41 -29.91 10.45
N THR A 17 4.01 -28.72 9.96
CA THR A 17 2.75 -28.07 10.35
C THR A 17 1.59 -28.37 9.39
N GLU A 18 1.75 -29.37 8.51
CA GLU A 18 0.81 -29.72 7.43
C GLU A 18 0.47 -28.52 6.53
N LYS A 19 1.35 -27.52 6.48
CA LYS A 19 1.21 -26.38 5.56
C LYS A 19 1.84 -26.77 4.24
N ASP A 20 1.08 -26.63 3.17
CA ASP A 20 1.61 -26.82 1.82
C ASP A 20 2.77 -25.86 1.57
N ILE A 21 3.92 -26.42 1.20
CA ILE A 21 5.02 -25.62 0.66
C ILE A 21 4.55 -25.07 -0.68
N LEU A 22 4.78 -23.78 -0.89
CA LEU A 22 4.58 -23.12 -2.18
C LEU A 22 5.55 -23.69 -3.23
N SER A 23 5.19 -24.83 -3.82
CA SER A 23 5.90 -25.47 -4.94
C SER A 23 5.87 -24.64 -6.23
N HIS A 24 5.04 -23.61 -6.26
CA HIS A 24 4.83 -22.68 -7.36
C HIS A 24 5.35 -21.28 -7.02
N SER A 25 6.35 -21.15 -6.13
CA SER A 25 6.96 -19.86 -5.81
C SER A 25 7.27 -19.12 -7.11
N GLY A 26 6.60 -17.99 -7.29
CA GLY A 26 5.99 -17.61 -8.57
C GLY A 26 6.94 -17.48 -9.76
N LYS A 27 6.38 -17.75 -10.95
CA LYS A 27 6.78 -17.20 -12.27
C LYS A 27 6.71 -15.65 -12.34
N ILE A 28 6.67 -14.98 -11.20
CA ILE A 28 6.50 -13.53 -11.09
C ILE A 28 7.88 -12.97 -10.83
N SER A 29 8.41 -12.20 -11.77
CA SER A 29 9.70 -11.53 -11.60
C SER A 29 9.66 -10.59 -10.39
N HIS A 30 10.83 -10.36 -9.80
CA HIS A 30 11.01 -9.39 -8.73
C HIS A 30 10.34 -8.04 -9.03
N ASP A 31 10.51 -7.56 -10.28
CA ASP A 31 9.94 -6.31 -10.75
C ASP A 31 8.41 -6.29 -10.67
N LYS A 32 7.75 -7.38 -11.09
CA LYS A 32 6.29 -7.50 -11.01
C LYS A 32 5.79 -7.56 -9.57
N ALA A 33 6.57 -8.15 -8.66
CA ALA A 33 6.22 -8.17 -7.25
C ALA A 33 6.34 -6.76 -6.62
N ILE A 34 7.39 -6.02 -6.96
CA ILE A 34 7.56 -4.62 -6.53
C ILE A 34 6.45 -3.75 -7.08
N GLU A 35 6.16 -3.85 -8.38
CA GLU A 35 5.11 -3.07 -9.03
C GLU A 35 3.76 -3.30 -8.35
N LYS A 36 3.41 -4.57 -8.08
CA LYS A 36 2.18 -4.91 -7.37
C LYS A 36 2.16 -4.33 -5.96
N ALA A 37 3.24 -4.45 -5.20
CA ALA A 37 3.33 -3.91 -3.85
C ALA A 37 3.18 -2.39 -3.82
N MET A 38 3.85 -1.68 -4.74
CA MET A 38 3.75 -0.22 -4.85
C MET A 38 2.34 0.22 -5.25
N ASN A 39 1.68 -0.50 -6.17
CA ASN A 39 0.34 -0.17 -6.61
C ASN A 39 -0.70 -0.35 -5.49
N GLU A 40 -0.61 -1.45 -4.73
CA GLU A 40 -1.48 -1.68 -3.57
C GLU A 40 -1.22 -0.67 -2.44
N TYR A 41 0.05 -0.32 -2.17
CA TYR A 41 0.40 0.73 -1.23
C TYR A 41 -0.20 2.07 -1.63
N LYS A 42 -0.11 2.45 -2.92
CA LYS A 42 -0.69 3.69 -3.43
C LYS A 42 -2.20 3.72 -3.23
N LYS A 43 -2.92 2.66 -3.61
CA LYS A 43 -4.38 2.57 -3.41
C LYS A 43 -4.76 2.74 -1.93
N HIS A 44 -4.06 2.04 -1.04
CA HIS A 44 -4.31 2.14 0.39
C HIS A 44 -3.99 3.55 0.93
N ARG A 45 -2.90 4.16 0.47
CA ARG A 45 -2.54 5.53 0.84
C ARG A 45 -3.57 6.53 0.37
N ASP A 46 -4.01 6.43 -0.88
CA ASP A 46 -5.02 7.33 -1.44
C ASP A 46 -6.37 7.15 -0.70
N GLN A 47 -6.76 5.91 -0.39
CA GLN A 47 -7.94 5.64 0.44
C GLN A 47 -7.80 6.21 1.86
N LEU A 48 -6.64 6.06 2.49
CA LEU A 48 -6.39 6.68 3.79
C LEU A 48 -6.48 8.20 3.66
N THR A 49 -5.71 8.82 2.77
CA THR A 49 -5.70 10.27 2.58
C THR A 49 -7.10 10.84 2.31
N ILE A 50 -7.90 10.20 1.45
CA ILE A 50 -9.28 10.63 1.16
C ILE A 50 -10.18 10.48 2.40
N ASN A 51 -10.03 9.40 3.16
CA ASN A 51 -10.85 9.13 4.35
C ASN A 51 -10.31 9.79 5.64
N THR A 52 -9.11 10.36 5.61
CA THR A 52 -8.44 11.00 6.74
C THR A 52 -8.16 12.48 6.50
N LEU A 53 -8.94 13.18 5.67
CA LEU A 53 -8.94 14.64 5.78
C LEU A 53 -9.37 14.98 7.21
N THR A 54 -8.45 15.55 7.96
CA THR A 54 -8.72 16.02 9.30
C THR A 54 -9.78 17.12 9.21
N PRO A 55 -10.60 17.33 10.27
CA PRO A 55 -11.59 18.40 10.28
C PRO A 55 -10.99 19.77 9.89
N VAL A 56 -9.74 20.03 10.29
CA VAL A 56 -9.00 21.26 9.96
C VAL A 56 -8.76 21.40 8.47
N GLU A 57 -8.36 20.33 7.78
CA GLU A 57 -8.11 20.34 6.33
C GLU A 57 -9.42 20.56 5.55
N HIS A 58 -10.53 19.98 6.01
CA HIS A 58 -11.85 20.27 5.45
C HIS A 58 -12.27 21.74 5.60
N HIS A 59 -12.07 22.31 6.79
CA HIS A 59 -12.37 23.72 7.05
C HIS A 59 -11.49 24.66 6.21
N PHE A 60 -10.21 24.31 6.03
CA PHE A 60 -9.30 25.08 5.19
C PHE A 60 -9.75 25.09 3.72
N LEU A 61 -10.08 23.93 3.14
CA LEU A 61 -10.57 23.84 1.76
C LEU A 61 -11.87 24.63 1.55
N LYS A 62 -12.75 24.63 2.55
CA LYS A 62 -14.00 25.40 2.50
C LYS A 62 -13.71 26.90 2.49
N ALA A 63 -12.82 27.39 3.37
CA ALA A 63 -12.45 28.80 3.42
C ALA A 63 -11.78 29.28 2.11
N VAL A 64 -10.91 28.46 1.52
CA VAL A 64 -10.29 28.77 0.22
C VAL A 64 -11.35 28.92 -0.88
N LYS A 65 -12.31 27.98 -0.97
CA LYS A 65 -13.42 28.08 -1.95
C LYS A 65 -14.30 29.32 -1.75
N GLU A 66 -14.58 29.68 -0.50
CA GLU A 66 -15.38 30.88 -0.18
C GLU A 66 -14.66 32.14 -0.65
N ILE A 67 -13.34 32.23 -0.46
CA ILE A 67 -12.52 33.35 -0.93
C ILE A 67 -12.49 33.42 -2.46
N GLU A 68 -12.32 32.29 -3.16
CA GLU A 68 -12.35 32.25 -4.63
C GLU A 68 -13.70 32.70 -5.19
N GLN A 69 -14.82 32.33 -4.56
CA GLN A 69 -16.16 32.77 -4.97
C GLN A 69 -16.38 34.28 -4.75
N ILE A 70 -15.82 34.84 -3.68
CA ILE A 70 -15.86 36.27 -3.42
C ILE A 70 -15.05 37.03 -4.47
N ASP A 71 -13.84 36.55 -4.80
CA ASP A 71 -12.98 37.16 -5.82
C ASP A 71 -13.59 37.07 -7.23
N SER A 72 -14.27 35.95 -7.53
CA SER A 72 -15.00 35.75 -8.79
C SER A 72 -16.26 36.62 -8.93
N GLY A 73 -16.89 36.99 -7.81
CA GLY A 73 -18.08 37.85 -7.78
C GLY A 73 -17.75 39.35 -7.68
N LEU A 74 -16.47 39.69 -7.47
CA LEU A 74 -15.96 41.06 -7.44
C LEU A 74 -15.38 41.53 -8.79
N ASN A 75 -15.26 40.63 -9.78
CA ASN A 75 -14.91 40.93 -11.17
C ASN A 75 -16.14 40.99 -12.08
#